data_AF-A0A920K0S9-F1
#
_entry.id   AF-A0A920K0S9-F1
#
_cell.length_a   1.000
_cell.length_b   1.000
_cell.length_c   1.000
_cell.angle_alpha   90.00
_cell.angle_beta   90.00
_cell.angle_gamma   90.00
#
_symmetry.space_group_name_H-M   'P 1'
#
loop_
_entity.id
_entity.type
_entity.pdbx_description
1 polymer ?
#
loop_
_entity_poly.entity_id
_entity_poly.type
_entity_poly.pdbx_seq_one_letter_code
_entity_poly.pdbx_strand_id
1 'polypeptide(L)' 'MSLGNGLSKLSGKVFRIGHLGDFNDLMLIATLGGIEMALGCTKIPHQAGGTLAAMQF' A
#
# COMPACT_ATOMS: atom_id res chain seq x y z
N MET A 1 3.53 -1.17 16.32
CA MET A 1 3.67 -2.50 15.67
C MET A 1 2.99 -2.47 14.30
N SER A 2 3.63 -1.91 13.27
CA SER A 2 3.11 -1.91 11.87
C SER A 2 4.23 -1.69 10.83
N LEU A 3 5.31 -1.00 11.20
CA LEU A 3 6.45 -0.70 10.34
C LEU A 3 7.45 -1.88 10.24
N GLY A 4 7.08 -2.94 9.52
CA GLY A 4 8.05 -3.88 8.93
C GLY A 4 8.93 -4.71 9.87
N ASN A 5 8.63 -4.77 11.18
CA ASN A 5 9.40 -5.59 12.13
C ASN A 5 9.59 -7.03 11.59
N GLY A 6 10.83 -7.50 11.56
CA GLY A 6 11.19 -8.84 11.07
C GLY A 6 11.48 -8.94 9.57
N LEU A 7 11.45 -7.85 8.79
CA LEU A 7 11.80 -7.85 7.37
C LEU A 7 13.26 -7.42 7.09
N SER A 8 14.16 -7.60 8.07
CA SER A 8 15.60 -7.25 7.97
C SER A 8 15.82 -5.87 7.33
N LYS A 9 16.27 -5.82 6.07
CA LYS A 9 16.54 -4.59 5.28
C LYS A 9 15.34 -3.64 5.15
N LEU A 10 14.11 -4.13 5.30
CA LEU A 10 12.88 -3.35 5.19
C LEU A 10 12.29 -2.96 6.56
N SER A 11 12.94 -3.32 7.67
CA SER A 11 12.50 -2.94 9.01
C SER A 11 12.40 -1.42 9.13
N GLY A 12 11.26 -0.91 9.61
CA GLY A 12 11.01 0.53 9.72
C GLY A 12 10.72 1.27 8.40
N LYS A 13 10.88 0.63 7.24
CA LYS A 13 10.73 1.27 5.91
C LYS A 13 9.41 0.96 5.22
N VAL A 14 8.76 -0.15 5.60
CA VAL A 14 7.52 -0.60 4.96
C VAL A 14 6.47 -0.87 6.03
N PHE A 15 5.21 -0.75 5.66
CA PHE A 15 4.08 -1.27 6.41
C PHE A 15 3.46 -2.45 5.65
N ARG A 16 2.70 -3.29 6.36
CA ARG A 16 2.05 -4.45 5.76
C ARG A 16 0.56 -4.20 5.62
N ILE A 17 0.01 -4.63 4.50
CA ILE A 17 -1.44 -4.71 4.28
C ILE A 17 -1.75 -6.20 4.20
N GLY A 18 -2.49 -6.70 5.18
CA GLY A 18 -2.92 -8.08 5.22
C GLY A 18 -4.39 -8.19 4.86
N HIS A 19 -4.73 -9.17 4.04
CA HIS A 19 -6.11 -9.56 3.74
C HIS A 19 -6.31 -11.04 4.09
N LEU A 20 -7.53 -11.43 4.45
CA LEU A 20 -7.87 -12.81 4.81
C LEU A 20 -9.00 -13.32 3.90
N GLY A 21 -8.80 -14.47 3.27
CA GLY A 21 -9.75 -15.07 2.33
C GLY A 21 -9.48 -14.69 0.87
N ASP A 22 -10.52 -14.79 0.04
CA ASP A 22 -10.42 -14.49 -1.40
C ASP A 22 -10.04 -13.02 -1.63
N PHE A 23 -9.10 -12.81 -2.55
CA PHE A 23 -8.57 -11.49 -2.89
C PHE A 23 -8.47 -11.36 -4.40
N ASN A 24 -9.29 -10.49 -4.96
CA ASN A 24 -9.33 -10.24 -6.39
C ASN A 24 -8.72 -8.88 -6.75
N ASP A 25 -8.53 -8.67 -8.05
CA ASP A 25 -7.86 -7.46 -8.59
C ASP A 25 -8.60 -6.17 -8.20
N LEU A 26 -9.94 -6.21 -8.14
CA LEU A 26 -10.72 -5.04 -7.73
C LEU A 26 -10.44 -4.65 -6.27
N MET A 27 -10.31 -5.63 -5.38
CA MET A 27 -9.94 -5.40 -3.98
C MET A 27 -8.52 -4.87 -3.85
N LEU A 28 -7.56 -5.40 -4.63
CA LEU A 28 -6.19 -4.90 -4.67
C LEU A 28 -6.16 -3.43 -5.08
N ILE A 29 -6.80 -3.10 -6.20
CA ILE A 29 -6.85 -1.73 -6.71
C ILE A 29 -7.56 -0.77 -5.73
N ALA A 30 -8.69 -1.18 -5.14
CA ALA A 30 -9.40 -0.37 -4.16
C ALA A 30 -8.52 -0.07 -2.94
N THR A 31 -7.75 -1.07 -2.49
CA THR A 31 -6.84 -0.94 -1.35
C THR A 31 -5.71 0.05 -1.67
N LEU A 32 -5.05 -0.09 -2.83
CA LEU A 32 -3.96 0.80 -3.24
C LEU A 32 -4.46 2.24 -3.46
N GLY A 33 -5.60 2.40 -4.12
CA GLY A 33 -6.23 3.71 -4.35
C GLY A 33 -6.61 4.40 -3.05
N GLY A 34 -7.15 3.66 -2.08
CA GLY A 34 -7.46 4.18 -0.75
C GLY A 34 -6.22 4.68 0.00
N ILE A 35 -5.09 3.97 -0.12
CA ILE A 35 -3.81 4.36 0.50
C ILE A 35 -3.26 5.64 -0.16
N GLU A 36 -3.19 5.66 -1.49
CA GLU A 36 -2.68 6.83 -2.23
C GLU A 36 -3.53 8.08 -1.95
N MET A 37 -4.85 7.94 -1.93
CA MET A 37 -5.77 9.02 -1.54
C MET A 37 -5.51 9.48 -0.09
N ALA A 38 -5.37 8.56 0.87
CA ALA A 38 -5.17 8.90 2.27
C ALA A 38 -3.82 9.62 2.50
N LEU A 39 -2.74 9.17 1.84
CA LEU A 39 -1.44 9.83 1.89
C LEU A 39 -1.52 11.26 1.32
N GLY A 40 -2.26 11.46 0.23
CA GLY A 40 -2.56 12.78 -0.33
C GLY A 40 -3.34 13.68 0.62
N CYS A 41 -4.46 13.20 1.16
CA CYS A 41 -5.31 13.97 2.09
C CYS A 41 -4.57 14.38 3.37
N THR A 42 -3.68 13.52 3.87
CA THR A 42 -2.90 13.77 5.09
C THR A 42 -1.60 14.53 4.84
N LYS A 43 -1.31 14.90 3.58
CA LYS A 43 -0.07 15.59 3.16
C LYS A 43 1.20 14.83 3.53
N ILE A 44 1.13 13.50 3.58
CA ILE A 44 2.32 12.67 3.73
C ILE A 44 3.04 12.64 2.37
N PRO A 45 4.33 13.02 2.31
CA PRO A 45 5.10 12.94 1.07
C PRO A 45 5.11 11.51 0.52
N HIS A 46 4.63 11.35 -0.71
CA HIS A 46 4.60 10.08 -1.42
C HIS A 46 4.74 10.32 -2.93
N GLN A 47 5.07 9.28 -3.68
CA GLN A 47 5.06 9.31 -5.14
C GLN A 47 3.66 8.93 -5.63
N ALA A 48 3.02 9.82 -6.38
CA ALA A 48 1.73 9.56 -7.00
C ALA A 48 1.86 8.68 -8.26
N GLY A 49 0.76 8.02 -8.63
CA GLY A 49 0.66 7.10 -9.76
C GLY A 49 0.91 5.63 -9.39
N GLY A 50 1.03 5.31 -8.11
CA GLY A 50 1.28 3.94 -7.64
C GLY A 50 0.12 3.00 -7.99
N THR A 51 -1.11 3.48 -7.87
CA THR A 51 -2.31 2.70 -8.22
C THR A 51 -2.37 2.40 -9.72
N LEU A 52 -2.05 3.39 -10.56
CA LEU A 52 -2.04 3.21 -12.02
C LEU A 52 -0.93 2.26 -12.46
N ALA A 53 0.25 2.36 -11.86
CA ALA A 53 1.35 1.44 -12.14
C ALA A 53 0.96 -0.02 -11.83
N ALA A 54 0.20 -0.26 -10.76
CA ALA A 54 -0.30 -1.60 -10.43
C ALA A 54 -1.31 -2.14 -11.46
N MET A 55 -2.11 -1.29 -12.09
CA MET A 55 -3.07 -1.70 -13.13
C MET A 55 -2.42 -2.09 -14.47
N GLN A 56 -1.17 -1.70 -14.70
CA GLN A 56 -0.46 -1.96 -15.95
C GLN A 56 0.37 -3.24 -15.93
N PHE A 57 0.33 -3.99 -14.83
CA PHE A 57 1.09 -5.21 -14.61
C PHE A 57 0.21 -6.45 -14.83
#